data_AF-A0A1A9UUC8-F1
#
_entry.id   AF-A0A1A9UUC8-F1
#
_cell.length_a   1.000
_cell.length_b   1.000
_cell.length_c   1.000
_cell.angle_alpha   90.00
_cell.angle_beta   90.00
_cell.angle_gamma   90.00
#
_symmetry.space_group_name_H-M   'P 1'
#
loop_
_entity.id
_entity.type
_entity.pdbx_description
1 polymer ?
#
loop_
_entity_poly.entity_id
_entity_poly.type
_entity_poly.pdbx_seq_one_letter_code
_entity_poly.pdbx_strand_id
1 'polypeptide(L)'
;MKFFFNLLIMTLMLAIGIRADLRYRGNAVHPDYPGQCYYEDLQQPIPVSQSFKPINRDGRCESIYCRNDFVLEIGICPRHNMQETDECSIVSDLTKAYPDCCPKYVCKKAEDNFI
;
A
#
# COMPACT_ATOMS: atom_id res chain seq x y z
N MET A 1 -26.03 15.15 -22.39
CA MET A 1 -25.75 13.80 -21.82
C MET A 1 -24.33 13.31 -22.09
N LYS A 2 -23.83 13.27 -23.33
CA LYS A 2 -22.46 12.83 -23.64
C LYS A 2 -21.36 13.64 -22.94
N PHE A 3 -21.54 14.95 -22.79
CA PHE A 3 -20.56 15.83 -22.15
C PHE A 3 -20.38 15.53 -20.65
N PHE A 4 -21.49 15.29 -19.93
CA PHE A 4 -21.46 14.89 -18.52
C PHE A 4 -20.83 13.51 -18.33
N PHE A 5 -21.11 12.58 -19.24
CA PHE A 5 -20.49 11.25 -19.23
C PHE A 5 -18.97 11.31 -19.45
N ASN A 6 -18.51 12.14 -20.38
CA ASN A 6 -17.08 12.35 -20.65
C ASN A 6 -16.37 13.04 -19.47
N LEU A 7 -17.05 14.01 -18.81
CA LEU A 7 -16.52 14.68 -17.63
C LEU A 7 -16.38 13.71 -16.44
N LEU A 8 -17.34 12.81 -16.26
CA LEU A 8 -17.32 11.75 -15.24
C LEU A 8 -16.17 10.76 -15.46
N ILE A 9 -15.90 10.38 -16.70
CA ILE A 9 -14.78 9.49 -17.05
C ILE A 9 -13.44 10.17 -16.77
N MET A 10 -13.32 11.46 -17.09
CA MET A 10 -12.08 12.23 -16.89
C MET A 10 -11.74 12.43 -15.40
N THR A 11 -12.74 12.67 -14.54
CA THR A 11 -12.52 12.76 -13.08
C THR A 11 -12.19 11.41 -12.46
N LEU A 12 -12.74 10.29 -12.98
CA LEU A 12 -12.44 8.95 -12.49
C LEU A 12 -10.97 8.55 -12.76
N MET A 13 -10.40 8.96 -13.89
CA MET A 13 -8.99 8.66 -14.23
C MET A 13 -7.97 9.45 -13.39
N LEU A 14 -8.33 10.63 -12.89
CA LEU A 14 -7.46 11.43 -12.02
C LEU A 14 -7.33 10.84 -10.60
N ALA A 15 -8.23 9.94 -10.20
CA ALA A 15 -8.21 9.31 -8.88
C ALA A 15 -7.23 8.12 -8.76
N ILE A 16 -6.60 7.66 -9.86
CA ILE A 16 -5.82 6.41 -9.88
C ILE A 16 -4.33 6.63 -9.53
N GLY A 17 -3.96 7.81 -9.04
CA GLY A 17 -2.58 8.18 -8.74
C GLY A 17 -2.03 7.64 -7.40
N ILE A 18 -2.18 6.35 -7.09
CA ILE A 18 -1.48 5.75 -5.94
C ILE A 18 -0.11 5.28 -6.44
N ARG A 19 0.94 6.05 -6.14
CA ARG A 19 2.33 5.60 -6.34
C ARG A 19 2.58 4.52 -5.30
N ALA A 20 2.48 3.26 -5.70
CA ALA A 20 2.97 2.13 -4.91
C ALA A 20 4.36 1.77 -5.45
N ASP A 21 5.34 1.64 -4.57
CA ASP A 21 6.57 0.94 -4.95
C ASP A 21 6.25 -0.56 -4.89
N LEU A 22 6.66 -1.32 -5.90
CA LEU A 22 6.21 -2.69 -6.11
C LEU A 22 7.41 -3.62 -6.19
N ARG A 23 7.34 -4.71 -5.43
CA ARG A 23 8.37 -5.76 -5.40
C ARG A 23 7.78 -7.07 -5.85
N TYR A 24 8.59 -7.86 -6.53
CA TYR A 24 8.22 -9.20 -6.97
C TYR A 24 9.08 -10.23 -6.27
N ARG A 25 8.44 -11.29 -5.76
CA ARG A 25 9.14 -12.47 -5.26
C ARG A 25 8.64 -13.69 -6.03
N GLY A 26 9.47 -14.17 -6.95
CA GLY A 26 9.19 -15.37 -7.73
C GLY A 26 9.37 -16.65 -6.93
N ASN A 27 8.78 -17.74 -7.43
CA ASN A 27 8.84 -19.07 -6.84
C ASN A 27 8.52 -19.05 -5.32
N ALA A 28 7.50 -18.28 -4.95
CA ALA A 28 7.11 -18.09 -3.55
C ALA A 28 6.25 -19.28 -3.10
N VAL A 29 6.80 -20.49 -3.13
CA VAL A 29 6.10 -21.74 -2.77
C VAL A 29 6.67 -22.34 -1.50
N HIS A 30 5.85 -23.04 -0.73
CA HIS A 30 6.28 -23.74 0.48
C HIS A 30 5.71 -25.16 0.52
N PRO A 31 6.49 -26.18 0.92
CA PRO A 31 6.05 -27.59 0.92
C PRO A 31 4.76 -27.84 1.70
N ASP A 32 4.58 -27.17 2.83
CA ASP A 32 3.41 -27.33 3.71
C ASP A 32 2.14 -26.66 3.17
N TYR A 33 2.26 -25.77 2.18
CA TYR A 33 1.16 -25.00 1.61
C TYR A 33 1.09 -25.17 0.08
N PRO A 34 0.85 -26.39 -0.42
CA PRO A 34 0.81 -26.65 -1.85
C PRO A 34 -0.32 -25.87 -2.52
N GLY A 35 -0.05 -25.35 -3.72
CA GLY A 35 -1.03 -24.61 -4.52
C GLY A 35 -1.28 -23.17 -4.05
N GLN A 36 -0.46 -22.64 -3.13
CA GLN A 36 -0.54 -21.27 -2.64
C GLN A 36 0.83 -20.59 -2.73
N CYS A 37 0.83 -19.26 -2.78
CA CYS A 37 2.07 -18.57 -2.48
C CYS A 37 2.33 -18.62 -0.97
N TYR A 38 3.58 -18.57 -0.56
CA TYR A 38 3.98 -18.45 0.83
C TYR A 38 4.82 -17.21 1.03
N TYR A 39 4.36 -16.36 1.94
CA TYR A 39 5.04 -15.12 2.28
C TYR A 39 5.83 -15.28 3.58
N GLU A 40 7.13 -15.56 3.43
CA GLU A 40 8.06 -15.87 4.52
C GLU A 40 8.08 -14.81 5.62
N ASP A 41 8.10 -13.51 5.26
CA ASP A 41 8.25 -12.41 6.23
C ASP A 41 7.13 -12.39 7.28
N LEU A 42 5.95 -12.94 6.93
CA LEU A 42 4.80 -13.05 7.83
C LEU A 42 4.44 -14.51 8.12
N GLN A 43 5.19 -15.48 7.61
CA GLN A 43 4.86 -16.91 7.69
C GLN A 43 3.42 -17.20 7.24
N GLN A 44 2.98 -16.54 6.17
CA GLN A 44 1.58 -16.51 5.76
C GLN A 44 1.38 -17.15 4.38
N PRO A 45 0.57 -18.21 4.25
CA PRO A 45 0.10 -18.66 2.94
C PRO A 45 -0.89 -17.65 2.36
N ILE A 46 -0.74 -17.36 1.07
CA ILE A 46 -1.55 -16.43 0.29
C ILE A 46 -2.19 -17.23 -0.85
N PRO A 47 -3.52 -17.40 -0.86
CA PRO A 47 -4.18 -18.12 -1.94
C PRO A 47 -3.93 -17.45 -3.29
N VAL A 48 -3.78 -18.28 -4.33
CA VAL A 48 -3.65 -17.82 -5.71
C VAL A 48 -4.83 -16.93 -6.10
N SER A 49 -4.54 -15.85 -6.83
CA SER A 49 -5.50 -14.82 -7.23
C SER A 49 -6.16 -14.07 -6.06
N GLN A 50 -5.59 -14.12 -4.86
CA GLN A 50 -6.05 -13.34 -3.71
C GLN A 50 -4.99 -12.36 -3.21
N SER A 51 -5.49 -11.31 -2.56
CA SER A 51 -4.67 -10.30 -1.90
C SER A 51 -4.82 -10.37 -0.39
N PHE A 52 -3.72 -10.21 0.32
CA PHE A 52 -3.65 -10.07 1.76
C PHE A 52 -3.02 -8.72 2.10
N LYS A 53 -3.59 -8.05 3.10
CA LYS A 53 -3.08 -6.76 3.62
C LYS A 53 -3.00 -6.89 5.13
N PRO A 54 -1.79 -7.03 5.71
CA PRO A 54 -1.64 -7.10 7.16
C PRO A 54 -2.18 -5.82 7.81
N ILE A 55 -2.86 -5.98 8.95
CA ILE A 55 -3.28 -4.91 9.84
C ILE A 55 -2.66 -5.22 11.20
N ASN A 56 -1.94 -4.25 11.79
CA ASN A 56 -1.26 -4.41 13.08
C ASN A 56 -0.37 -5.67 13.19
N ARG A 57 0.29 -6.07 12.09
CA ARG A 57 1.15 -7.27 12.06
C ARG A 57 2.59 -6.89 11.73
N ASP A 58 3.49 -7.14 12.67
CA ASP A 58 4.95 -6.97 12.55
C ASP A 58 5.42 -5.59 12.03
N GLY A 59 4.64 -4.53 12.30
CA GLY A 59 4.98 -3.18 11.83
C GLY A 59 4.84 -2.97 10.31
N ARG A 60 4.25 -3.93 9.59
CA ARG A 60 4.21 -3.94 8.13
C ARG A 60 3.00 -3.19 7.58
N CYS A 61 3.22 -2.34 6.59
CA CYS A 61 2.17 -1.69 5.80
C CYS A 61 2.42 -1.98 4.32
N GLU A 62 1.75 -3.01 3.80
CA GLU A 62 1.92 -3.49 2.43
C GLU A 62 0.67 -4.19 1.91
N SER A 63 0.63 -4.43 0.61
CA SER A 63 -0.32 -5.34 -0.02
C SER A 63 0.41 -6.49 -0.67
N ILE A 64 -0.02 -7.73 -0.41
CA ILE A 64 0.58 -8.94 -0.95
C ILE A 64 -0.45 -9.62 -1.84
N TYR A 65 -0.16 -9.79 -3.12
CA TYR A 65 -1.02 -10.51 -4.06
C TYR A 65 -0.29 -11.72 -4.63
N CYS A 66 -0.94 -12.88 -4.61
CA CYS A 66 -0.39 -14.10 -5.21
C CYS A 66 -0.89 -14.27 -6.64
N ARG A 67 0.01 -14.17 -7.62
CA ARG A 67 -0.30 -14.45 -9.02
C ARG A 67 -0.42 -15.95 -9.28
N ASN A 68 -1.02 -16.30 -10.41
CA ASN A 68 -1.23 -17.69 -10.84
C ASN A 68 0.07 -18.47 -11.13
N ASP A 69 1.19 -17.77 -11.31
CA ASP A 69 2.53 -18.36 -11.52
C ASP A 69 3.36 -18.42 -10.22
N PHE A 70 2.70 -18.33 -9.06
CA PHE A 70 3.33 -18.35 -7.73
C PHE A 70 4.37 -17.23 -7.51
N VAL A 71 4.16 -16.09 -8.16
CA VAL A 71 4.88 -14.85 -7.90
C VAL A 71 4.07 -13.99 -6.94
N LEU A 72 4.69 -13.57 -5.84
CA LEU A 72 4.12 -12.55 -4.96
C LEU A 72 4.40 -11.16 -5.54
N GLU A 73 3.34 -10.38 -5.73
CA GLU A 73 3.40 -8.94 -5.91
C GLU A 73 3.23 -8.27 -4.56
N ILE A 74 4.22 -7.49 -4.14
CA ILE A 74 4.27 -6.86 -2.83
C ILE A 74 4.31 -5.34 -3.04
N GLY A 75 3.16 -4.70 -2.87
CA GLY A 75 3.02 -3.25 -2.87
C GLY A 75 3.43 -2.67 -1.52
N ILE A 76 4.43 -1.79 -1.51
CA ILE A 76 4.95 -1.14 -0.31
C ILE A 76 4.73 0.37 -0.37
N CYS A 77 4.79 1.01 0.79
CA CYS A 77 4.70 2.46 0.85
C CYS A 77 5.87 3.13 0.12
N PRO A 78 5.64 4.25 -0.58
CA PRO A 78 6.71 5.05 -1.17
C PRO A 78 7.78 5.39 -0.15
N ARG A 79 9.04 5.20 -0.54
CA ARG A 79 10.16 5.75 0.22
C ARG A 79 10.23 7.24 -0.04
N HIS A 80 10.03 8.04 1.00
CA HIS A 80 10.31 9.46 0.97
C HIS A 80 11.51 9.74 1.88
N ASN A 81 12.46 10.55 1.40
CA ASN A 81 13.56 11.09 2.22
C ASN A 81 13.04 12.27 3.06
N MET A 82 12.00 12.03 3.84
CA MET A 82 11.44 13.02 4.76
C MET A 82 12.19 12.90 6.08
N GLN A 83 12.54 14.04 6.66
CA GLN A 83 13.18 14.12 7.97
C GLN A 83 12.25 14.86 8.92
N GLU A 84 12.10 14.35 10.13
CA GLU A 84 11.29 15.01 11.16
C GLU A 84 11.94 16.33 11.58
N THR A 85 11.09 17.30 11.94
CA THR A 85 11.47 18.61 12.46
C THR A 85 10.61 18.94 13.68
N ASP A 86 10.90 20.03 14.40
CA ASP A 86 10.11 20.47 15.56
C ASP A 86 8.63 20.79 15.21
N GLU A 87 8.37 21.04 13.92
CA GLU A 87 7.07 21.41 13.38
C GLU A 87 6.40 20.28 12.60
N CYS A 88 7.15 19.26 12.18
CA CYS A 88 6.65 18.22 11.30
C CYS A 88 7.08 16.81 11.76
N SER A 89 6.11 15.91 11.82
CA SER A 89 6.29 14.52 12.23
C SER A 89 5.87 13.54 11.13
N ILE A 90 6.49 12.37 11.12
CA ILE A 90 6.09 11.27 10.24
C ILE A 90 5.12 10.36 11.00
N VAL A 91 3.85 10.37 10.61
CA VAL A 91 2.79 9.62 11.29
C VAL A 91 2.36 8.44 10.44
N SER A 92 2.28 7.25 11.04
CA SER A 92 1.74 6.03 10.42
C SER A 92 0.63 5.46 11.28
N ASP A 93 -0.36 4.82 10.65
CA ASP A 93 -1.50 4.20 11.35
C ASP A 93 -1.65 2.74 10.93
N LEU A 94 -0.94 1.85 11.64
CA LEU A 94 -0.91 0.42 11.35
C LEU A 94 -2.25 -0.30 11.63
N THR A 95 -3.22 0.40 12.24
CA THR A 95 -4.57 -0.13 12.44
C THR A 95 -5.39 -0.17 11.15
N LYS A 96 -4.86 0.42 10.08
CA LYS A 96 -5.47 0.45 8.75
C LYS A 96 -4.74 -0.49 7.80
N ALA A 97 -5.44 -0.92 6.76
CA ALA A 97 -4.84 -1.71 5.69
C ALA A 97 -4.07 -0.80 4.71
N TYR A 98 -3.14 -1.38 3.96
CA TYR A 98 -2.49 -0.68 2.86
C TYR A 98 -3.52 -0.19 1.81
N PRO A 99 -3.40 1.05 1.30
CA PRO A 99 -2.32 2.03 1.50
C PRO A 99 -2.54 3.01 2.67
N ASP A 100 -3.63 2.89 3.43
CA ASP A 100 -4.01 3.90 4.42
C ASP A 100 -3.11 3.93 5.66
N CYS A 101 -2.39 2.83 5.92
CA CYS A 101 -1.37 2.77 6.96
C CYS A 101 -0.05 3.43 6.60
N CYS A 102 0.13 3.89 5.35
CA CYS A 102 1.42 4.41 4.91
C CYS A 102 1.82 5.70 5.65
N PRO A 103 3.12 5.92 5.89
CA PRO A 103 3.62 7.11 6.56
C PRO A 103 3.20 8.39 5.84
N LYS A 104 2.72 9.37 6.60
CA LYS A 104 2.34 10.70 6.14
C LYS A 104 3.18 11.73 6.87
N TYR A 105 3.67 12.72 6.13
CA TYR A 105 4.34 13.88 6.71
C TYR A 105 3.30 14.90 7.15
N VAL A 106 3.16 15.08 8.46
CA VAL A 106 2.18 15.96 9.07
C VAL A 106 2.92 17.10 9.77
N CYS A 107 2.76 18.30 9.24
CA CYS A 107 3.24 19.52 9.89
C CYS A 107 2.12 20.17 10.69
N LYS A 108 2.49 20.78 11.83
CA LYS A 108 1.67 21.82 12.45
C LYS A 108 1.41 22.84 11.35
N LYS A 109 0.14 23.10 11.02
CA LYS A 109 -0.16 24.23 10.14
C LYS A 109 0.44 25.45 10.82
N ALA A 110 1.28 26.21 10.12
CA ALA A 110 1.42 27.61 10.48
C ALA A 110 0.00 28.15 10.52
N GLU A 111 -0.44 28.63 11.69
CA GLU A 111 -1.75 29.26 11.79
C GLU A 111 -1.82 30.28 10.65
N ASP A 112 -2.82 30.12 9.79
CA ASP A 112 -3.17 31.09 8.75
C ASP A 112 -3.50 32.41 9.46
N ASN A 113 -2.46 33.18 9.81
CA ASN A 113 -2.54 34.60 10.07
C ASN A 113 -2.71 35.30 8.71
N PHE A 114 -3.84 35.02 8.05
CA PHE A 114 -4.38 35.93 7.05
C PHE A 114 -5.14 37.00 7.83
N ILE A 115 -4.42 38.06 8.17
CA ILE A 115 -4.97 39.39 8.50
C ILE A 115 -5.60 39.96 7.23
#